data_AF-A0A3D1KE34-F1
#
_entry.id   AF-A0A3D1KE34-F1
#
_cell.length_a   1.000
_cell.length_b   1.000
_cell.length_c   1.000
_cell.angle_alpha   90.00
_cell.angle_beta   90.00
_cell.angle_gamma   90.00
#
_symmetry.space_group_name_H-M   'P 1'
#
loop_
_entity.id
_entity.type
_entity.pdbx_description
1 polymer ?
#
loop_
_entity_poly.entity_id
_entity_poly.type
_entity_poly.pdbx_seq_one_letter_code
_entity_poly.pdbx_strand_id
1 'polypeptide(L)' 'MAEPDNAETTQRIHRDALNIKEIKKIPVVCPWCNQVFTLAGCEVGKGEKTEVSHKICPKCLRKVKNSGEPDSSK' A
#
# COMPACT_ATOMS: atom_id res chain seq x y z
N MET A 1 -54.65 5.53 -29.31
CA MET A 1 -54.27 4.36 -28.50
C MET A 1 -52.82 4.02 -28.78
N ALA A 2 -52.11 3.58 -27.73
CA ALA A 2 -50.70 3.15 -27.64
C ALA A 2 -49.65 4.27 -27.46
N GLU A 3 -49.30 4.47 -26.19
CA GLU A 3 -48.17 5.27 -25.69
C GLU A 3 -46.84 4.51 -25.89
N PRO A 4 -45.69 5.19 -26.08
CA PRO A 4 -44.41 4.52 -26.22
C PRO A 4 -43.90 3.98 -24.88
N ASP A 5 -43.57 2.69 -24.90
CA ASP A 5 -42.94 1.91 -23.84
C ASP A 5 -41.59 2.53 -23.42
N ASN A 6 -41.63 3.35 -22.36
CA ASN A 6 -40.43 3.79 -21.65
C ASN A 6 -39.94 2.63 -20.78
N ALA A 7 -39.17 1.73 -21.40
CA ALA A 7 -38.39 0.73 -20.67
C ALA A 7 -37.23 1.44 -19.94
N GLU A 8 -37.56 2.03 -18.79
CA GLU A 8 -36.61 2.55 -17.82
C GLU A 8 -35.69 1.40 -17.38
N THR A 9 -34.53 1.32 -18.03
CA THR A 9 -33.49 0.34 -17.73
C THR A 9 -32.82 0.76 -16.42
N THR A 10 -33.50 0.50 -15.30
CA THR A 10 -32.91 0.59 -13.97
C THR A 10 -31.85 -0.50 -13.85
N GLN A 11 -30.59 -0.13 -14.09
CA GLN A 11 -29.46 -1.01 -13.85
C GLN A 11 -29.35 -1.24 -12.34
N ARG A 12 -29.81 -2.42 -11.88
CA ARG A 12 -29.54 -2.90 -10.52
C ARG A 12 -28.04 -3.07 -10.37
N ILE A 13 -27.39 -2.09 -9.76
CA ILE A 13 -25.96 -2.13 -9.46
C ILE A 13 -25.75 -3.35 -8.54
N HIS A 14 -25.21 -4.43 -9.10
CA HIS A 14 -24.89 -5.65 -8.36
C HIS A 14 -23.99 -5.28 -7.17
N ARG A 15 -24.45 -5.60 -5.96
CA ARG A 15 -23.76 -5.28 -4.69
C ARG A 15 -22.36 -5.89 -4.60
N ASP A 16 -22.06 -6.89 -5.44
CA ASP A 16 -20.74 -7.50 -5.60
C ASP A 16 -19.63 -6.52 -6.04
N ALA A 17 -19.98 -5.42 -6.72
CA ALA A 17 -18.99 -4.41 -7.13
C ALA A 17 -18.39 -3.58 -5.96
N LEU A 18 -18.88 -3.80 -4.73
CA LEU A 18 -18.37 -3.14 -3.52
C LEU A 18 -17.25 -3.92 -2.82
N ASN A 19 -17.03 -5.19 -3.18
CA ASN A 19 -16.02 -6.07 -2.56
C ASN A 19 -14.76 -6.27 -3.43
N ILE A 20 -14.43 -5.30 -4.28
CA ILE A 20 -13.19 -5.34 -5.04
C ILE A 20 -12.05 -4.97 -4.07
N LYS A 21 -11.32 -5.98 -3.59
CA LYS A 21 -10.03 -5.78 -2.90
C LYS A 21 -9.00 -5.38 -3.96
N GLU A 22 -8.54 -4.13 -3.89
CA GLU A 22 -7.50 -3.64 -4.79
C GLU A 22 -6.13 -3.82 -4.13
N ILE A 23 -5.17 -4.43 -4.82
CA ILE A 23 -3.79 -4.49 -4.33
C ILE A 23 -3.09 -3.19 -4.75
N LYS A 24 -2.82 -2.32 -3.77
CA LYS A 24 -2.05 -1.09 -3.99
C LYS A 24 -0.61 -1.27 -3.53
N LYS A 25 0.32 -0.64 -4.25
CA LYS A 25 1.73 -0.58 -3.87
C LYS A 25 1.96 0.67 -3.04
N ILE A 26 2.34 0.51 -1.78
CA ILE A 26 2.67 1.62 -0.88
C ILE A 26 4.19 1.74 -0.74
N PRO A 27 4.75 2.96 -0.72
CA PRO A 27 6.17 3.13 -0.47
C PRO A 27 6.50 2.81 0.98
N VAL A 28 7.65 2.13 1.18
CA VAL A 28 8.23 1.89 2.50
C VAL A 28 9.42 2.81 2.69
N VAL A 29 9.30 3.73 3.64
CA VAL A 29 10.29 4.77 3.96
C VAL A 29 11.14 4.33 5.15
N CYS A 30 12.43 4.60 5.08
CA CYS A 30 13.31 4.44 6.22
C CYS A 30 13.33 5.69 7.11
N PRO A 31 12.92 5.62 8.39
CA PRO A 31 12.88 6.79 9.26
C PRO A 31 14.28 7.33 9.62
N TRP A 32 15.36 6.58 9.40
CA TRP A 32 16.72 7.02 9.74
C TRP A 32 17.41 7.83 8.63
N CYS A 33 17.17 7.48 7.38
CA CYS A 33 17.77 8.17 6.22
C CYS A 33 16.73 8.86 5.34
N ASN A 34 15.45 8.79 5.72
CA ASN A 34 14.30 9.33 5.02
C ASN A 34 14.18 8.92 3.53
N GLN A 35 14.72 7.75 3.17
CA GLN A 35 14.69 7.22 1.81
C GLN A 35 13.67 6.09 1.67
N VAL A 36 12.95 6.09 0.55
CA VAL A 36 12.14 4.95 0.11
C VAL A 36 13.09 3.84 -0.35
N PHE A 37 12.95 2.64 0.21
CA PHE A 37 13.83 1.51 -0.14
C PHE A 37 13.09 0.30 -0.73
N THR A 38 11.77 0.23 -0.60
CA THR A 38 10.95 -0.80 -1.24
C THR A 38 9.50 -0.33 -1.37
N LEU A 39 8.71 -1.08 -2.15
CA LEU A 39 7.26 -0.92 -2.24
C LEU A 39 6.61 -2.18 -1.64
N ALA A 40 5.70 -2.01 -0.68
CA ALA A 40 4.92 -3.10 -0.13
C ALA A 40 3.55 -3.19 -0.82
N GLY A 41 3.12 -4.40 -1.15
CA GLY A 41 1.74 -4.63 -1.57
C GLY A 41 0.82 -4.63 -0.35
N CYS A 42 -0.21 -3.80 -0.38
CA CYS A 42 -1.30 -3.81 0.59
C CYS A 42 -2.62 -4.05 -0.13
N GLU A 43 -3.38 -5.03 0.32
CA GLU A 43 -4.78 -5.18 -0.04
C GLU A 43 -5.58 -4.08 0.65
N VAL A 44 -6.26 -3.24 -0.12
CA VAL A 44 -7.15 -2.21 0.42
C VAL A 44 -8.55 -2.34 -0.12
N GLY A 45 -9.51 -2.04 0.76
CA GLY A 45 -10.91 -1.87 0.38
C GLY A 45 -11.10 -0.63 -0.50
N LYS A 46 -12.14 -0.65 -1.32
CA LYS A 46 -12.53 0.49 -2.15
C LYS A 46 -12.89 1.69 -1.25
N GLY A 47 -12.13 2.78 -1.39
CA GLY A 47 -12.29 4.01 -0.59
C GLY A 47 -11.43 4.07 0.68
N GLU A 48 -10.66 3.01 0.96
CA GLU A 48 -9.75 2.98 2.11
C GLU A 48 -8.45 3.75 1.79
N LYS A 49 -7.97 4.53 2.76
CA LYS A 49 -6.73 5.28 2.64
C LYS A 49 -5.56 4.38 2.98
N THR A 50 -4.59 4.28 2.08
CA THR A 50 -3.30 3.64 2.35
C THR A 50 -2.34 4.63 3.01
N GLU A 51 -1.80 4.29 4.17
CA GLU A 51 -0.70 5.03 4.80
C GLU A 51 0.68 4.57 4.31
N VAL A 52 1.66 5.47 4.42
CA VAL A 52 3.07 5.17 4.17
C VAL A 52 3.58 4.21 5.23
N SER A 53 4.25 3.13 4.81
CA SER A 53 4.87 2.21 5.75
C SER A 53 6.28 2.68 6.12
N HIS A 54 6.64 2.54 7.40
CA HIS A 54 7.97 2.91 7.90
C HIS A 54 8.75 1.68 8.38
N LYS A 55 9.96 1.45 7.85
CA LYS A 55 10.85 0.34 8.24
C LYS A 55 12.33 0.71 8.08
N ILE A 56 13.22 0.15 8.90
CA ILE A 56 14.66 0.40 8.74
C ILE A 56 15.18 -0.24 7.45
N CYS A 57 15.81 0.55 6.57
CA CYS A 57 16.37 0.03 5.32
C CYS A 57 17.62 -0.84 5.59
N PRO A 58 17.95 -1.79 4.71
CA PRO A 58 19.12 -2.65 4.88
C PRO A 58 20.45 -1.89 4.95
N LYS A 59 20.55 -0.71 4.32
CA LYS A 59 21.74 0.16 4.41
C LYS A 59 21.97 0.66 5.83
N CYS A 60 20.93 1.18 6.46
CA CYS A 60 20.94 1.65 7.85
C CYS A 60 21.17 0.52 8.84
N LEU A 61 20.52 -0.63 8.62
CA LEU A 61 20.70 -1.81 9.46
C LEU A 61 22.14 -2.33 9.42
N ARG A 62 22.78 -2.35 8.24
CA ARG A 62 24.20 -2.73 8.09
C ARG A 62 25.14 -1.77 8.82
N LYS A 63 24.89 -0.46 8.77
CA LYS A 63 25.72 0.53 9.49
C LYS A 63 25.78 0.24 10.99
N VAL A 64 24.63 -0.09 11.60
CA VAL A 64 24.57 -0.41 13.03
C VAL A 64 25.25 -1.73 13.37
N LYS A 65 25.10 -2.74 12.51
CA LYS A 65 25.80 -4.02 12.70
C LYS A 65 27.32 -3.88 12.60
N ASN A 66 27.81 -3.01 11.72
CA ASN A 66 29.24 -2.78 11.53
C ASN A 66 29.85 -1.80 12.54
N SER A 67 29.04 -1.00 13.25
CA SER A 67 29.52 -0.12 14.34
C SER A 67 29.62 -0.84 15.70
N GLY A 68 29.42 -2.17 15.73
CA GLY A 68 29.32 -2.97 16.94
C GLY A 68 30.62 -3.57 17.48
N GLU A 69 31.76 -3.42 16.81
CA GLU A 69 33.04 -3.90 17.33
C GLU A 69 34.04 -2.75 17.45
N PRO A 70 34.39 -2.28 18.67
CA PRO A 70 35.67 -1.64 18.87
C PRO A 70 36.75 -2.69 18.61
N ASP A 71 37.58 -2.41 17.62
CA ASP A 71 38.89 -3.00 17.40
C ASP A 71 39.66 -3.09 18.73
N SER A 72 39.53 -4.23 19.42
CA SER A 72 40.40 -4.65 20.53
C SER A 72 41.27 -5.77 20.02
N SER A 73 42.22 -5.42 19.16
CA SER A 73 43.35 -6.28 18.82
C SER A 73 44.57 -5.39 18.63
N LYS A 74 45.08 -4.91 19.77
CA LYS A 74 46.44 -4.39 19.88
C LYS A 74 47.23 -5.29 20.81
#